data_AF-A0A2S0XDE2-F1
#
_entry.id   AF-A0A2S0XDE2-F1
#
_cell.length_a   1.000
_cell.length_b   1.000
_cell.length_c   1.000
_cell.angle_alpha   90.00
_cell.angle_beta   90.00
_cell.angle_gamma   90.00
#
_symmetry.space_group_name_H-M   'P 1'
#
loop_
_entity.id
_entity.type
_entity.pdbx_description
1 polymer ?
#
loop_
_entity_poly.entity_id
_entity_poly.type
_entity_poly.pdbx_seq_one_letter_code
_entity_poly.pdbx_strand_id
1 'polypeptide(L)'
;MTLSARYTELSRLADLGEEVEAVWTSVSDRAGSYRVLPDGRCDIILRFDAKQRPIVEMAVVVTGPTTRFYDVPIEPGMGFVGIRLRPGCFETVLGFEPAELTNANLIGPDALAACPDLKSLCLPARDQNELVERLTGFLRRRAADSRLKPAPLSRGVISAIHASGGRLRISDVADMHAISERTVQRVVFKATGLAPKTFAAILQFHRALRLLRDHRLSPASAALEAGFSDQAHMSRVFRRMGGFSPARLPDVTLVSLGD
;
A
#
# COMPACT_ATOMS: atom_id res chain seq x y z
N MET A 1 6.22 0.67 -22.19
CA MET A 1 6.01 2.11 -22.42
C MET A 1 6.21 2.79 -21.10
N THR A 2 7.34 3.49 -21.01
CA THR A 2 8.10 3.86 -19.82
C THR A 2 7.36 4.89 -18.94
N LEU A 3 7.57 4.79 -17.63
CA LEU A 3 7.21 5.72 -16.54
C LEU A 3 6.80 7.14 -16.97
N SER A 4 5.57 7.55 -16.62
CA SER A 4 4.96 8.84 -17.02
C SER A 4 4.42 9.69 -15.90
N ALA A 5 4.86 9.31 -14.71
CA ALA A 5 4.61 9.93 -13.46
C ALA A 5 5.96 9.90 -12.77
N ARG A 6 6.49 11.05 -12.36
CA ARG A 6 7.69 11.08 -11.52
C ARG A 6 7.30 10.66 -10.11
N TYR A 7 7.05 9.37 -9.92
CA TYR A 7 6.87 8.81 -8.60
C TYR A 7 8.16 9.00 -7.81
N THR A 8 8.07 9.59 -6.62
CA THR A 8 9.21 9.81 -5.75
C THR A 8 8.78 9.55 -4.32
N GLU A 9 9.42 8.59 -3.66
CA GLU A 9 9.36 8.42 -2.22
C GLU A 9 10.30 9.43 -1.55
N LEU A 10 9.79 10.16 -0.58
CA LEU A 10 10.54 11.15 0.18
C LEU A 10 11.32 10.45 1.29
N SER A 11 12.61 10.72 1.37
CA SER A 11 13.55 10.08 2.30
C SER A 11 13.37 10.50 3.77
N ARG A 12 12.60 11.55 4.07
CA ARG A 12 12.37 12.04 5.44
C ARG A 12 11.21 11.32 6.11
N LEU A 13 11.45 10.08 6.54
CA LEU A 13 10.50 9.29 7.35
C LEU A 13 10.79 9.34 8.86
N ALA A 14 11.99 9.76 9.26
CA ALA A 14 12.44 9.68 10.66
C ALA A 14 11.51 10.39 11.67
N ASP A 15 10.75 11.39 11.20
CA ASP A 15 9.87 12.20 12.04
C ASP A 15 8.37 11.86 11.92
N LEU A 16 8.01 10.74 11.28
CA LEU A 16 6.63 10.41 10.90
C LEU A 16 6.00 9.24 11.65
N GLY A 17 6.70 8.73 12.67
CA GLY A 17 6.21 7.61 13.50
C GLY A 17 6.36 6.26 12.83
N GLU A 18 6.05 5.20 13.58
CA GLU A 18 6.18 3.82 13.10
C GLU A 18 5.02 3.41 12.17
N GLU A 19 3.97 4.23 12.09
CA GLU A 19 2.75 3.99 11.32
C GLU A 19 2.94 4.18 9.81
N VAL A 20 3.96 4.93 9.41
CA VAL A 20 4.20 5.32 8.02
C VAL A 20 5.27 4.44 7.38
N GLU A 21 4.96 3.89 6.21
CA GLU A 21 5.92 3.16 5.38
C GLU A 21 6.63 4.10 4.41
N ALA A 22 5.87 5.01 3.76
CA ALA A 22 6.42 5.96 2.80
C ALA A 22 5.56 7.23 2.71
N VAL A 23 6.20 8.37 2.50
CA VAL A 23 5.54 9.56 1.94
C VAL A 23 5.99 9.65 0.50
N TRP A 24 5.06 9.81 -0.42
CA TRP A 24 5.37 9.82 -1.83
C TRP A 24 4.65 10.94 -2.56
N THR A 25 5.24 11.36 -3.66
CA THR A 25 4.65 12.34 -4.56
C THR A 25 4.72 11.85 -5.99
N SER A 26 3.80 12.31 -6.82
CA SER A 26 3.76 12.00 -8.24
C SER A 26 3.08 13.11 -9.00
N VAL A 27 3.68 13.55 -10.10
CA VAL A 27 3.03 14.44 -11.07
C VAL A 27 3.16 13.82 -12.45
N SER A 28 2.04 13.73 -13.15
CA SER A 28 1.98 13.18 -14.51
C SER A 28 2.21 14.28 -15.55
N ASP A 29 3.06 14.01 -16.54
CA ASP A 29 3.34 14.91 -17.66
C ASP A 29 2.61 14.53 -18.95
N ARG A 30 1.96 13.35 -18.98
CA ARG A 30 1.17 12.85 -20.11
C ARG A 30 -0.15 12.23 -19.65
N ALA A 31 -1.05 12.05 -20.60
CA ALA A 31 -2.25 11.25 -20.43
C ALA A 31 -1.94 9.75 -20.47
N GLY A 32 -2.71 8.94 -19.76
CA GLY A 32 -2.58 7.49 -19.75
C GLY A 32 -3.18 6.84 -18.52
N SER A 33 -2.61 5.70 -18.11
CA SER A 33 -2.97 5.05 -16.87
C SER A 33 -1.74 4.54 -16.12
N TYR A 34 -1.83 4.57 -14.79
CA TYR A 34 -0.87 3.95 -13.88
C TYR A 34 -1.48 2.68 -13.29
N ARG A 35 -0.78 1.55 -13.42
CA ARG A 35 -1.22 0.29 -12.83
C ARG A 35 -0.80 0.21 -11.38
N VAL A 36 -1.78 0.11 -10.49
CA VAL A 36 -1.55 -0.18 -9.07
C VAL A 36 -1.61 -1.68 -8.85
N LEU A 37 -0.59 -2.23 -8.20
CA LEU A 37 -0.50 -3.64 -7.85
C LEU A 37 -0.91 -3.87 -6.39
N PRO A 38 -1.52 -5.02 -6.06
CA PRO A 38 -1.73 -5.44 -4.67
C PRO A 38 -0.42 -5.45 -3.90
N ASP A 39 -0.32 -4.73 -2.79
CA ASP A 39 0.85 -4.71 -1.90
C ASP A 39 0.49 -4.96 -0.42
N GLY A 40 -0.81 -5.03 -0.10
CA GLY A 40 -1.32 -5.20 1.26
C GLY A 40 -1.20 -3.94 2.11
N ARG A 41 -0.98 -2.78 1.49
CA ARG A 41 -0.95 -1.47 2.14
C ARG A 41 -2.19 -0.66 1.79
N CYS A 42 -2.33 0.45 2.48
CA CYS A 42 -3.38 1.44 2.29
C CYS A 42 -2.75 2.83 2.32
N ASP A 43 -3.26 3.73 1.49
CA ASP A 43 -2.70 5.05 1.31
C ASP A 43 -3.77 6.11 1.59
N ILE A 44 -3.36 7.23 2.19
CA ILE A 44 -4.13 8.48 2.23
C ILE A 44 -3.47 9.41 1.23
N ILE A 45 -4.23 9.87 0.24
CA ILE A 45 -3.71 10.59 -0.92
C ILE A 45 -4.48 11.90 -1.10
N LEU A 46 -3.76 12.97 -1.40
CA LEU A 46 -4.31 14.21 -1.94
C LEU A 46 -4.05 14.23 -3.43
N ARG A 47 -5.13 14.21 -4.22
CA ARG A 47 -5.10 14.40 -5.68
C ARG A 47 -5.42 15.86 -5.99
N PHE A 48 -4.61 16.50 -6.83
CA PHE A 48 -4.73 17.93 -7.17
C PHE A 48 -4.29 18.21 -8.60
N ASP A 49 -4.56 19.42 -9.11
CA ASP A 49 -4.01 19.92 -10.37
C ASP A 49 -2.71 20.70 -10.12
N ALA A 50 -1.58 20.11 -10.50
CA ALA A 50 -0.26 20.69 -10.32
C ALA A 50 0.02 21.91 -11.24
N LYS A 51 -0.85 22.18 -12.23
CA LYS A 51 -0.77 23.37 -13.08
C LYS A 51 -1.31 24.62 -12.39
N GLN A 52 -2.11 24.46 -11.34
CA GLN A 52 -2.70 25.57 -10.61
C GLN A 52 -1.82 26.00 -9.44
N ARG A 53 -1.60 27.31 -9.31
CA ARG A 53 -0.93 27.93 -8.15
C ARG A 53 -1.65 29.22 -7.75
N PRO A 54 -2.18 29.32 -6.51
CA PRO A 54 -2.19 28.27 -5.49
C PRO A 54 -3.04 27.05 -5.89
N ILE A 55 -2.78 25.91 -5.27
CA ILE A 55 -3.61 24.71 -5.40
C ILE A 55 -4.89 24.96 -4.61
N VAL A 56 -6.01 25.16 -5.32
CA VAL A 56 -7.30 25.49 -4.69
C VAL A 56 -8.26 24.31 -4.64
N GLU A 57 -8.18 23.40 -5.61
CA GLU A 57 -9.00 22.21 -5.69
C GLU A 57 -8.17 20.95 -5.47
N MET A 58 -8.62 20.11 -4.54
CA MET A 58 -8.04 18.81 -4.28
C MET A 58 -9.10 17.82 -3.77
N ALA A 59 -8.87 16.55 -4.04
CA ALA A 59 -9.69 15.46 -3.52
C ALA A 59 -8.84 14.56 -2.63
N VAL A 60 -9.35 14.25 -1.44
CA VAL A 60 -8.80 13.18 -0.61
C VAL A 60 -9.20 11.85 -1.22
N VAL A 61 -8.26 10.93 -1.32
CA VAL A 61 -8.48 9.54 -1.71
C VAL A 61 -7.93 8.67 -0.60
N VAL A 62 -8.76 7.78 -0.07
CA VAL A 62 -8.35 6.74 0.88
C VAL A 62 -8.40 5.41 0.12
N THR A 63 -7.27 4.74 -0.01
CA THR A 63 -7.21 3.45 -0.69
C THR A 63 -7.33 2.31 0.31
N GLY A 64 -8.11 1.30 -0.05
CA GLY A 64 -8.17 0.05 0.70
C GLY A 64 -7.21 -1.00 0.16
N PRO A 65 -7.07 -2.13 0.87
CA PRO A 65 -6.25 -3.24 0.42
C PRO A 65 -6.84 -3.85 -0.84
N THR A 66 -5.99 -4.21 -1.80
CA THR A 66 -6.44 -4.84 -3.06
C THR A 66 -5.91 -6.25 -3.20
N THR A 67 -6.63 -7.08 -3.94
CA THR A 67 -6.26 -8.47 -4.25
C THR A 67 -5.97 -8.71 -5.73
N ARG A 68 -6.16 -7.66 -6.54
CA ARG A 68 -5.94 -7.62 -7.99
C ARG A 68 -5.46 -6.21 -8.38
N PHE A 69 -4.80 -6.11 -9.53
CA PHE A 69 -4.43 -4.80 -10.07
C PHE A 69 -5.67 -3.99 -10.42
N TYR A 70 -5.49 -2.68 -10.45
CA TYR A 70 -6.41 -1.74 -11.09
C TYR A 70 -5.60 -0.63 -11.73
N ASP A 71 -6.17 -0.03 -12.77
CA ASP A 71 -5.52 1.05 -13.50
C ASP A 71 -6.14 2.39 -13.08
N VAL A 72 -5.29 3.34 -12.67
CA VAL A 72 -5.67 4.70 -12.31
C VAL A 72 -5.44 5.59 -13.54
N PRO A 73 -6.50 6.21 -14.11
CA PRO A 73 -6.32 7.15 -15.21
C PRO A 73 -5.55 8.38 -14.73
N ILE A 74 -4.62 8.86 -15.56
CA ILE A 74 -3.80 10.04 -15.29
C ILE A 74 -3.86 10.99 -16.47
N GLU A 75 -3.84 12.27 -16.18
CA GLU A 75 -3.81 13.36 -17.16
C GLU A 75 -2.59 14.26 -16.91
N PRO A 76 -2.11 15.00 -17.93
CA PRO A 76 -1.02 15.95 -17.73
C PRO A 76 -1.39 16.99 -16.68
N GLY A 77 -0.53 17.17 -15.68
CA GLY A 77 -0.76 18.06 -14.54
C GLY A 77 -1.46 17.39 -13.35
N MET A 78 -1.95 16.16 -13.48
CA MET A 78 -2.52 15.45 -12.33
C MET A 78 -1.42 15.14 -11.32
N GLY A 79 -1.55 15.72 -10.13
CA GLY A 79 -0.63 15.61 -9.01
C GLY A 79 -1.20 14.74 -7.90
N PHE A 80 -0.31 14.04 -7.21
CA PHE A 80 -0.60 13.21 -6.06
C PHE A 80 0.45 13.46 -4.98
N VAL A 81 -0.01 13.65 -3.74
CA VAL A 81 0.79 13.52 -2.52
C VAL A 81 0.14 12.43 -1.69
N GLY A 82 0.87 11.38 -1.35
CA GLY A 82 0.33 10.26 -0.60
C GLY A 82 1.18 9.89 0.61
N ILE A 83 0.53 9.34 1.62
CA ILE A 83 1.21 8.59 2.68
C ILE A 83 0.71 7.16 2.65
N ARG A 84 1.67 6.24 2.55
CA ARG A 84 1.45 4.81 2.68
C ARG A 84 1.55 4.40 4.14
N LEU A 85 0.49 3.79 4.63
CA LEU A 85 0.43 3.27 5.99
C LEU A 85 1.01 1.86 6.04
N ARG A 86 1.75 1.58 7.11
CA ARG A 86 2.13 0.20 7.40
C ARG A 86 0.88 -0.64 7.68
N PRO A 87 0.89 -1.93 7.28
CA PRO A 87 -0.12 -2.87 7.72
C PRO A 87 -0.39 -2.80 9.23
N GLY A 88 -1.68 -2.75 9.61
CA GLY A 88 -2.10 -2.62 11.01
C GLY A 88 -2.27 -1.19 11.52
N CYS A 89 -1.92 -0.16 10.73
CA CYS A 89 -2.03 1.24 11.14
C CYS A 89 -3.23 1.98 10.53
N PHE A 90 -4.01 1.33 9.67
CA PHE A 90 -5.16 1.95 8.99
C PHE A 90 -6.24 2.40 9.97
N GLU A 91 -6.75 1.49 10.80
CA GLU A 91 -7.81 1.78 11.78
C GLU A 91 -7.35 2.81 12.81
N THR A 92 -6.09 2.73 13.24
CA THR A 92 -5.43 3.75 14.07
C THR A 92 -5.53 5.14 13.46
N VAL A 93 -5.23 5.26 12.17
CA VAL A 93 -5.16 6.57 11.53
C VAL A 93 -6.53 7.09 11.13
N LEU A 94 -7.45 6.23 10.70
CA LEU A 94 -8.70 6.62 10.05
C LEU A 94 -9.96 6.35 10.90
N GLY A 95 -9.89 5.47 11.89
CA GLY A 95 -10.97 5.18 12.83
C GLY A 95 -11.97 4.12 12.36
N PHE A 96 -11.69 3.39 11.28
CA PHE A 96 -12.53 2.30 10.76
C PHE A 96 -11.68 1.17 10.16
N GLU A 97 -12.28 0.00 9.90
CA GLU A 97 -11.51 -1.19 9.53
C GLU A 97 -11.10 -1.18 8.04
N PRO A 98 -9.86 -1.58 7.68
CA PRO A 98 -9.42 -1.63 6.29
C PRO A 98 -10.22 -2.65 5.45
N ALA A 99 -10.82 -3.66 6.10
CA ALA A 99 -11.65 -4.66 5.45
C ALA A 99 -12.85 -4.04 4.70
N GLU A 100 -13.37 -2.91 5.19
CA GLU A 100 -14.48 -2.17 4.59
C GLU A 100 -14.15 -1.64 3.18
N LEU A 101 -12.85 -1.46 2.88
CA LEU A 101 -12.37 -0.95 1.59
C LEU A 101 -11.67 -2.02 0.75
N THR A 102 -11.88 -3.31 1.01
CA THR A 102 -11.23 -4.37 0.23
C THR A 102 -11.61 -4.28 -1.25
N ASN A 103 -10.62 -4.05 -2.12
CA ASN A 103 -10.78 -3.76 -3.55
C ASN A 103 -11.63 -2.49 -3.87
N ALA A 104 -11.64 -1.51 -2.97
CA ALA A 104 -12.36 -0.25 -3.11
C ALA A 104 -11.51 0.94 -2.61
N ASN A 105 -11.92 2.15 -3.01
CA ASN A 105 -11.34 3.41 -2.56
C ASN A 105 -12.47 4.37 -2.19
N LEU A 106 -12.25 5.25 -1.20
CA LEU A 106 -13.12 6.39 -0.92
C LEU A 106 -12.53 7.65 -1.54
N ILE A 107 -13.35 8.48 -2.18
CA ILE A 107 -12.91 9.67 -2.92
C ILE A 107 -13.75 10.88 -2.52
N GLY A 108 -13.09 11.99 -2.20
CA GLY A 108 -13.73 13.27 -1.94
C GLY A 108 -14.78 13.15 -0.83
N PRO A 109 -16.08 13.44 -1.08
CA PRO A 109 -17.12 13.39 -0.07
C PRO A 109 -17.19 12.09 0.74
N ASP A 110 -17.00 10.93 0.10
CA ASP A 110 -17.08 9.63 0.79
C ASP A 110 -15.94 9.44 1.79
N ALA A 111 -14.73 9.90 1.42
CA ALA A 111 -13.57 9.87 2.32
C ALA A 111 -13.79 10.82 3.51
N LEU A 112 -14.37 12.00 3.26
CA LEU A 112 -14.69 12.97 4.30
C LEU A 112 -15.83 12.50 5.22
N ALA A 113 -16.80 11.75 4.68
CA ALA A 113 -17.87 11.15 5.48
C ALA A 113 -17.33 10.06 6.42
N ALA A 114 -16.44 9.20 5.92
CA ALA A 114 -15.81 8.14 6.72
C ALA A 114 -14.83 8.70 7.77
N CYS A 115 -14.10 9.77 7.45
CA CYS A 115 -13.15 10.41 8.37
C CYS A 115 -13.19 11.94 8.24
N PRO A 116 -14.07 12.62 9.01
CA PRO A 116 -14.28 14.08 8.90
C PRO A 116 -13.04 14.95 9.11
N ASP A 117 -12.06 14.50 9.89
CA ASP A 117 -10.82 15.24 10.15
C ASP A 117 -9.98 15.45 8.87
N LEU A 118 -10.16 14.59 7.85
CA LEU A 118 -9.51 14.74 6.54
C LEU A 118 -9.92 16.03 5.84
N LYS A 119 -11.04 16.67 6.23
CA LYS A 119 -11.48 17.95 5.65
C LYS A 119 -10.43 19.06 5.81
N SER A 120 -9.67 19.02 6.91
CA SER A 120 -8.58 19.96 7.15
C SER A 120 -7.47 19.88 6.09
N LEU A 121 -7.35 18.77 5.38
CA LEU A 121 -6.37 18.58 4.32
C LEU A 121 -6.71 19.33 3.04
N CYS A 122 -8.00 19.66 2.82
CA CYS A 122 -8.51 20.20 1.55
C CYS A 122 -8.48 21.73 1.43
N LEU A 123 -7.82 22.44 2.35
CA LEU A 123 -7.70 23.90 2.26
C LEU A 123 -6.82 24.31 1.06
N PRO A 124 -6.93 25.52 0.50
CA PRO A 124 -5.97 25.98 -0.49
C PRO A 124 -4.52 25.84 0.02
N ALA A 125 -3.59 25.52 -0.87
CA ALA A 125 -2.18 25.33 -0.56
C ALA A 125 -1.31 26.07 -1.56
N ARG A 126 -0.17 26.62 -1.14
CA ARG A 126 0.76 27.33 -2.03
C ARG A 126 1.35 26.40 -3.08
N ASP A 127 1.69 25.18 -2.67
CA ASP A 127 2.37 24.20 -3.49
C ASP A 127 2.23 22.77 -2.93
N GLN A 128 2.86 21.82 -3.63
CA GLN A 128 2.89 20.42 -3.26
C GLN A 128 3.59 20.15 -1.91
N ASN A 129 4.60 20.95 -1.53
CA ASN A 129 5.32 20.74 -0.27
C ASN A 129 4.41 21.07 0.92
N GLU A 130 3.59 22.12 0.80
CA GLU A 130 2.59 22.44 1.82
C GLU A 130 1.56 21.29 1.98
N LEU A 131 1.18 20.61 0.90
CA LEU A 131 0.32 19.42 0.98
C LEU A 131 1.00 18.26 1.72
N VAL A 132 2.30 18.03 1.47
CA VAL A 132 3.11 17.04 2.20
C VAL A 132 3.15 17.38 3.70
N GLU A 133 3.45 18.62 4.05
CA GLU A 133 3.48 19.10 5.43
C GLU A 133 2.13 18.94 6.13
N ARG A 134 1.03 19.21 5.42
CA ARG A 134 -0.32 19.08 5.95
C ARG A 134 -0.70 17.62 6.20
N LEU A 135 -0.42 16.75 5.24
CA LEU A 135 -0.71 15.32 5.33
C LEU A 135 0.12 14.65 6.43
N THR A 136 1.40 14.98 6.53
CA THR A 136 2.29 14.51 7.61
C THR A 136 1.87 15.07 8.97
N GLY A 137 1.48 16.34 9.06
CA GLY A 137 0.94 16.94 10.26
C GLY A 137 -0.37 16.30 10.74
N PHE A 138 -1.26 15.91 9.82
CA PHE A 138 -2.45 15.14 10.14
C PHE A 138 -2.11 13.79 10.78
N LEU A 139 -1.16 13.05 10.21
CA LEU A 139 -0.73 11.77 10.79
C LEU A 139 -0.11 11.91 12.17
N ARG A 140 0.74 12.90 12.39
CA ARG A 140 1.33 13.15 13.73
C ARG A 140 0.25 13.39 14.78
N ARG A 141 -0.81 14.15 14.44
CA ARG A 141 -1.94 14.38 15.35
C ARG A 141 -2.71 13.08 15.64
N ARG A 142 -2.95 12.25 14.63
CA ARG A 142 -3.63 10.96 14.79
C ARG A 142 -2.80 9.96 15.59
N ALA A 143 -1.49 9.85 15.33
CA ALA A 143 -0.58 8.98 16.05
C ALA A 143 -0.39 9.39 17.53
N ALA A 144 -0.46 10.70 17.81
CA ALA A 144 -0.43 11.21 19.18
C ALA A 144 -1.72 10.91 19.97
N ASP A 145 -2.82 10.54 19.30
CA ASP A 145 -4.05 10.15 19.97
C ASP A 145 -3.91 8.74 20.56
N SER A 146 -3.65 8.70 21.87
CA SER A 146 -3.43 7.46 22.63
C SER A 146 -4.55 6.42 22.50
N ARG A 147 -5.76 6.82 22.09
CA ARG A 147 -6.91 5.93 21.89
C ARG A 147 -6.76 5.03 20.66
N LEU A 148 -5.85 5.36 19.76
CA LEU A 148 -5.79 4.76 18.44
C LEU A 148 -4.63 3.77 18.24
N LYS A 149 -3.82 3.43 19.26
CA LYS A 149 -2.58 2.65 19.04
C LYS A 149 -2.80 1.20 18.55
N PRO A 150 -1.99 0.70 17.59
CA PRO A 150 -2.03 -0.71 17.20
C PRO A 150 -1.66 -1.63 18.38
N ALA A 151 -2.31 -2.79 18.48
CA ALA A 151 -1.94 -3.79 19.47
C ALA A 151 -0.52 -4.35 19.19
N PRO A 152 0.38 -4.45 20.19
CA PRO A 152 1.75 -4.95 20.00
C PRO A 152 1.84 -6.31 19.30
N LEU A 153 0.87 -7.19 19.57
CA LEU A 153 0.77 -8.51 18.93
C LEU A 153 0.58 -8.40 17.41
N SER A 154 -0.20 -7.44 16.93
CA SER A 154 -0.44 -7.23 15.50
C SER A 154 0.85 -6.94 14.75
N ARG A 155 1.69 -6.07 15.32
CA ARG A 155 2.98 -5.71 14.71
C ARG A 155 3.89 -6.93 14.60
N GLY A 156 4.02 -7.72 15.66
CA GLY A 156 4.84 -8.93 15.66
C GLY A 156 4.40 -9.94 14.60
N VAL A 157 3.10 -10.26 14.57
CA VAL A 157 2.53 -11.22 13.61
C VAL A 157 2.71 -10.76 12.16
N ILE A 158 2.41 -9.50 11.87
CA ILE A 158 2.56 -8.98 10.50
C ILE A 158 4.03 -8.90 10.08
N SER A 159 4.92 -8.49 10.99
CA SER A 159 6.36 -8.43 10.72
C SER A 159 6.93 -9.83 10.41
N ALA A 160 6.54 -10.87 11.15
CA ALA A 160 6.97 -12.24 10.87
C ALA A 160 6.55 -12.70 9.46
N ILE A 161 5.30 -12.43 9.08
CA ILE A 161 4.79 -12.78 7.74
C ILE A 161 5.53 -11.98 6.66
N HIS A 162 5.76 -10.67 6.89
CA HIS A 162 6.51 -9.80 5.97
C HIS A 162 7.94 -10.29 5.75
N ALA A 163 8.70 -10.47 6.83
CA ALA A 163 10.10 -10.89 6.80
C ALA A 163 10.29 -12.25 6.12
N SER A 164 9.29 -13.14 6.21
CA SER A 164 9.32 -14.43 5.52
C SER A 164 9.09 -14.33 4.00
N GLY A 165 8.64 -13.18 3.49
CA GLY A 165 8.12 -13.01 2.14
C GLY A 165 6.82 -13.79 1.92
N GLY A 166 6.00 -13.95 2.97
CA GLY A 166 4.77 -14.75 2.94
C GLY A 166 4.99 -16.27 2.87
N ARG A 167 6.17 -16.78 3.27
CA ARG A 167 6.50 -18.22 3.19
C ARG A 167 6.22 -19.01 4.47
N LEU A 168 6.10 -18.34 5.61
CA LEU A 168 5.78 -19.01 6.88
C LEU A 168 4.36 -19.58 6.84
N ARG A 169 4.17 -20.75 7.48
CA ARG A 169 2.84 -21.29 7.71
C ARG A 169 2.19 -20.55 8.87
N ILE A 170 0.87 -20.53 8.89
CA ILE A 170 0.11 -19.91 9.99
C ILE A 170 0.38 -20.61 11.32
N SER A 171 0.61 -21.93 11.31
CA SER A 171 1.07 -22.70 12.48
C SER A 171 2.40 -22.18 13.03
N ASP A 172 3.37 -21.91 12.16
CA ASP A 172 4.70 -21.47 12.59
C ASP A 172 4.63 -20.07 13.23
N VAL A 173 3.83 -19.17 12.65
CA VAL A 173 3.57 -17.84 13.22
C VAL A 173 2.82 -17.94 14.56
N ALA A 174 1.88 -18.88 14.67
CA ALA A 174 1.16 -19.15 15.92
C ALA A 174 2.12 -19.60 17.04
N ASP A 175 3.00 -20.55 16.74
CA ASP A 175 4.01 -21.07 17.67
C ASP A 175 5.00 -19.99 18.10
N MET A 176 5.50 -19.17 17.16
CA MET A 176 6.43 -18.05 17.42
C MET A 176 5.86 -17.03 18.42
N HIS A 177 4.54 -16.85 18.45
CA HIS A 177 3.87 -15.87 19.29
C HIS A 177 3.09 -16.50 20.45
N ALA A 178 3.19 -17.82 20.65
CA ALA A 178 2.44 -18.56 21.67
C ALA A 178 0.92 -18.28 21.65
N ILE A 179 0.33 -18.26 20.46
CA ILE A 179 -1.11 -18.03 20.23
C ILE A 179 -1.69 -19.12 19.32
N SER A 180 -3.02 -19.21 19.24
CA SER A 180 -3.65 -20.14 18.29
C SER A 180 -3.60 -19.62 16.84
N GLU A 181 -3.64 -20.52 15.87
CA GLU A 181 -3.78 -20.16 14.45
C GLU A 181 -5.01 -19.28 14.19
N ARG A 182 -6.13 -19.55 14.87
CA ARG A 182 -7.34 -18.71 14.80
C ARG A 182 -7.06 -17.27 15.22
N THR A 183 -6.21 -17.07 16.22
CA THR A 183 -5.80 -15.74 16.67
C THR A 183 -4.94 -15.05 15.62
N VAL A 184 -3.96 -15.77 15.03
CA VAL A 184 -3.15 -15.25 13.91
C VAL A 184 -4.06 -14.79 12.76
N GLN A 185 -5.00 -15.65 12.34
CA GLN A 185 -5.92 -15.33 11.24
C GLN A 185 -6.72 -14.04 11.50
N ARG A 186 -7.27 -13.91 12.71
CA ARG A 186 -8.03 -12.72 13.12
C ARG A 186 -7.14 -11.47 13.16
N VAL A 187 -5.94 -11.57 13.72
CA VAL A 187 -4.99 -10.46 13.82
C VAL A 187 -4.60 -9.96 12.44
N VAL A 188 -4.24 -10.86 11.53
CA VAL A 188 -3.87 -10.50 10.15
C VAL A 188 -5.05 -9.87 9.42
N PHE A 189 -6.24 -10.46 9.53
CA PHE A 189 -7.43 -9.92 8.88
C PHE A 189 -7.76 -8.52 9.39
N LYS A 190 -7.76 -8.31 10.71
CA LYS A 190 -8.02 -6.99 11.29
C LYS A 190 -6.97 -5.96 10.86
N ALA A 191 -5.69 -6.35 10.81
CA ALA A 191 -4.60 -5.45 10.50
C ALA A 191 -4.54 -5.05 9.00
N THR A 192 -4.96 -5.94 8.11
CA THR A 192 -4.73 -5.80 6.65
C THR A 192 -6.01 -5.71 5.83
N GLY A 193 -7.16 -6.06 6.40
CA GLY A 193 -8.41 -6.30 5.65
C GLY A 193 -8.39 -7.56 4.79
N LEU A 194 -7.30 -8.35 4.82
CA LEU A 194 -7.09 -9.49 3.94
C LEU A 194 -7.00 -10.80 4.72
N ALA A 195 -7.52 -11.87 4.13
CA ALA A 195 -7.27 -13.21 4.63
C ALA A 195 -5.75 -13.50 4.63
N PRO A 196 -5.20 -14.23 5.62
CA PRO A 196 -3.76 -14.45 5.74
C PRO A 196 -3.13 -15.09 4.50
N LYS A 197 -3.83 -16.04 3.88
CA LYS A 197 -3.39 -16.67 2.63
C LYS A 197 -3.28 -15.67 1.48
N THR A 198 -4.20 -14.70 1.41
CA THR A 198 -4.17 -13.65 0.39
C THR A 198 -3.03 -12.69 0.64
N PHE A 199 -2.83 -12.24 1.88
CA PHE A 199 -1.71 -11.37 2.26
C PHE A 199 -0.36 -12.05 1.98
N ALA A 200 -0.19 -13.30 2.39
CA ALA A 200 1.00 -14.10 2.07
C ALA A 200 1.24 -14.21 0.55
N ALA A 201 0.19 -14.50 -0.23
CA ALA A 201 0.31 -14.59 -1.69
C ALA A 201 0.72 -13.27 -2.35
N ILE A 202 0.33 -12.11 -1.78
CA ILE A 202 0.76 -10.79 -2.25
C ILE A 202 2.27 -10.61 -2.02
N LEU A 203 2.76 -10.97 -0.83
CA LEU A 203 4.19 -10.89 -0.52
C LEU A 203 5.02 -11.83 -1.40
N GLN A 204 4.54 -13.06 -1.63
CA GLN A 204 5.16 -14.01 -2.55
C GLN A 204 5.17 -13.48 -4.00
N PHE A 205 4.08 -12.84 -4.44
CA PHE A 205 4.00 -12.21 -5.76
C PHE A 205 5.07 -11.13 -5.94
N HIS A 206 5.21 -10.20 -4.98
CA HIS A 206 6.24 -9.16 -5.03
C HIS A 206 7.66 -9.74 -4.95
N ARG A 207 7.87 -10.76 -4.11
CA ARG A 207 9.14 -11.48 -4.05
C ARG A 207 9.50 -12.10 -5.40
N ALA A 208 8.59 -12.85 -6.02
CA ALA A 208 8.80 -13.42 -7.35
C ALA A 208 9.07 -12.33 -8.40
N LEU A 209 8.35 -11.21 -8.34
CA LEU A 209 8.52 -10.10 -9.27
C LEU A 209 9.93 -9.49 -9.17
N ARG A 210 10.45 -9.28 -7.94
CA ARG A 210 11.84 -8.85 -7.70
C ARG A 210 12.86 -9.89 -8.22
N LEU A 211 12.64 -11.17 -7.95
CA LEU A 211 13.51 -12.25 -8.41
C LEU A 211 13.60 -12.35 -9.95
N LEU A 212 12.48 -12.14 -10.64
CA LEU A 212 12.44 -12.13 -12.10
C LEU A 212 13.07 -10.87 -12.70
N ARG A 213 12.77 -9.69 -12.13
CA ARG A 213 13.18 -8.40 -12.70
C ARG A 213 14.63 -8.05 -12.37
N ASP A 214 15.00 -8.16 -11.10
CA ASP A 214 16.27 -7.63 -10.57
C ASP A 214 17.35 -8.71 -10.57
N HIS A 215 16.98 -9.94 -10.21
CA HIS A 215 17.91 -11.08 -10.17
C HIS A 215 17.90 -11.93 -11.46
N ARG A 216 17.01 -11.61 -12.42
CA ARG A 216 16.88 -12.29 -13.73
C ARG A 216 16.77 -13.82 -13.63
N LEU A 217 16.14 -14.33 -12.57
CA LEU A 217 15.90 -15.76 -12.43
C LEU A 217 14.94 -16.28 -13.51
N SER A 218 15.02 -17.58 -13.80
CA SER A 218 14.02 -18.24 -14.63
C SER A 218 12.65 -18.26 -13.92
N PRO A 219 11.52 -18.27 -14.65
CA PRO A 219 10.20 -18.41 -14.03
C PRO A 219 10.03 -19.64 -13.13
N ALA A 220 10.70 -20.75 -13.43
CA ALA A 220 10.66 -21.94 -12.58
C ALA A 220 11.41 -21.72 -11.27
N SER A 221 12.63 -21.17 -11.33
CA SER A 221 13.43 -20.87 -10.14
C SER A 221 12.78 -19.81 -9.26
N ALA A 222 12.27 -18.72 -9.86
CA ALA A 222 11.58 -17.66 -9.13
C ALA A 222 10.32 -18.17 -8.42
N ALA A 223 9.59 -19.13 -8.99
CA ALA A 223 8.43 -19.72 -8.35
C ALA A 223 8.80 -20.43 -7.04
N LEU A 224 9.83 -21.29 -7.07
CA LEU A 224 10.28 -22.02 -5.89
C LEU A 224 10.85 -21.08 -4.81
N GLU A 225 11.71 -20.15 -5.21
CA GLU A 225 12.34 -19.18 -4.30
C GLU A 225 11.35 -18.20 -3.66
N ALA A 226 10.25 -17.91 -4.34
CA ALA A 226 9.17 -17.09 -3.82
C ALA A 226 8.15 -17.88 -2.97
N GLY A 227 8.25 -19.21 -2.90
CA GLY A 227 7.36 -20.06 -2.10
C GLY A 227 6.09 -20.53 -2.81
N PHE A 228 6.04 -20.48 -4.15
CA PHE A 228 4.98 -21.13 -4.92
C PHE A 228 5.23 -22.63 -5.04
N SER A 229 4.15 -23.41 -5.17
CA SER A 229 4.22 -24.86 -5.44
C SER A 229 4.91 -25.19 -6.76
N ASP A 230 4.67 -24.35 -7.78
CA ASP A 230 5.15 -24.53 -9.14
C ASP A 230 4.97 -23.24 -9.96
N GLN A 231 5.58 -23.20 -11.14
CA GLN A 231 5.50 -22.07 -12.06
C GLN A 231 4.07 -21.79 -12.56
N ALA A 232 3.22 -22.81 -12.71
CA ALA A 232 1.85 -22.62 -13.20
C ALA A 232 0.98 -21.91 -12.15
N HIS A 233 1.15 -22.23 -10.87
CA HIS A 233 0.57 -21.53 -9.74
C HIS A 233 1.04 -20.08 -9.70
N MET A 234 2.35 -19.82 -9.75
CA MET A 234 2.88 -18.46 -9.84
C MET A 234 2.27 -17.69 -11.02
N SER A 235 2.19 -18.32 -12.19
CA SER A 235 1.62 -17.70 -13.40
C SER A 235 0.13 -17.34 -13.28
N ARG A 236 -0.66 -18.13 -12.53
CA ARG A 236 -2.06 -17.78 -12.20
C ARG A 236 -2.13 -16.57 -11.29
N VAL A 237 -1.24 -16.50 -10.29
CA VAL A 237 -1.16 -15.37 -9.36
C VAL A 237 -0.74 -14.09 -10.07
N PHE A 238 0.27 -14.14 -10.95
CA PHE A 238 0.69 -12.98 -11.77
C PHE A 238 -0.43 -12.42 -12.64
N ARG A 239 -1.21 -13.29 -13.31
CA ARG A 239 -2.36 -12.84 -14.10
C ARG A 239 -3.43 -12.18 -13.24
N ARG A 240 -3.76 -12.79 -12.09
CA ARG A 240 -4.78 -12.26 -11.18
C ARG A 240 -4.35 -10.94 -10.52
N MET A 241 -3.12 -10.88 -10.01
CA MET A 241 -2.63 -9.76 -9.20
C MET A 241 -2.03 -8.63 -10.04
N GLY A 242 -1.34 -8.94 -11.14
CA GLY A 242 -0.67 -7.93 -11.97
C GLY A 242 -1.24 -7.74 -13.38
N GLY A 243 -2.05 -8.69 -13.87
CA GLY A 243 -2.58 -8.62 -15.23
C GLY A 243 -1.55 -8.91 -16.32
N PHE A 244 -0.44 -9.57 -15.95
CA PHE A 244 0.64 -9.95 -16.86
C PHE A 244 1.17 -11.35 -16.56
N SER A 245 2.07 -11.84 -17.41
CA SER A 245 2.72 -13.15 -17.26
C SER A 245 4.12 -12.98 -16.69
N PRO A 246 4.62 -13.91 -15.85
CA PRO A 246 6.02 -13.87 -15.38
C PRO A 246 7.04 -13.92 -16.53
N ALA A 247 6.67 -14.43 -17.70
CA ALA A 247 7.53 -14.45 -18.89
C ALA A 247 7.57 -13.11 -19.65
N ARG A 248 6.66 -12.18 -19.36
CA ARG A 248 6.55 -10.87 -20.01
C ARG A 248 6.16 -9.83 -18.98
N LEU A 249 7.17 -9.36 -18.25
CA LEU A 249 6.99 -8.32 -17.25
C LEU A 249 6.86 -6.95 -17.92
N PRO A 250 5.85 -6.15 -17.54
CA PRO A 250 5.82 -4.74 -17.90
C PRO A 250 6.93 -3.98 -17.17
N ASP A 251 7.25 -2.80 -17.67
CA ASP A 251 8.00 -1.80 -16.93
C ASP A 251 7.08 -1.22 -15.84
N VAL A 252 7.09 -1.82 -14.66
CA VAL A 252 6.32 -1.39 -13.48
C VAL A 252 7.24 -0.82 -12.43
N THR A 253 6.86 0.34 -11.89
CA THR A 253 7.44 0.87 -10.67
C THR A 253 7.11 -0.09 -9.54
N LEU A 254 8.12 -0.77 -9.01
CA LEU A 254 7.95 -1.45 -7.73
C LEU A 254 8.03 -0.41 -6.65
N VAL A 255 6.95 -0.31 -5.88
CA VAL A 255 6.99 0.30 -4.56
C VAL A 255 8.05 -0.43 -3.74
N SER A 256 8.87 0.31 -3.00
CA SER A 256 9.73 -0.31 -2.00
C SER A 256 8.85 -0.85 -0.88
N LEU A 257 8.57 -2.14 -0.89
CA LEU A 257 7.99 -2.82 0.25
C LEU A 257 9.13 -3.01 1.25
N GLY A 258 9.25 -2.09 2.20
CA GLY A 258 10.38 -2.05 3.14
C GLY A 258 10.55 -3.41 3.80
N ASP A 259 11.74 -4.00 3.68
CA ASP A 259 12.05 -5.36 4.16
C ASP A 259 11.83 -5.53 5.66
#